data_AF-A0A8R2D6W3-F1
#
_entry.id   AF-A0A8R2D6W3-F1
#
_cell.length_a   1.000
_cell.length_b   1.000
_cell.length_c   1.000
_cell.angle_alpha   90.00
_cell.angle_beta   90.00
_cell.angle_gamma   90.00
#
_symmetry.space_group_name_H-M   'P 1'
#
loop_
_entity.id
_entity.type
_entity.pdbx_description
1 polymer ?
#
loop_
_entity_poly.entity_id
_entity_poly.type
_entity_poly.pdbx_seq_one_letter_code
_entity_poly.pdbx_strand_id
1 'polypeptide(L)'
;MNYVNTDPSRINIVNKNLQGKKVGIHRKQSLIELYKCKTQNEPNLKLSKLMRVLSQDTGIGHTTVKNTVRKYLYEQGITQKRIVRTLYEQIGTFEKCKILQKIHSFWFRHKIPTLKNISFAINADPGLPSLSVCELKKVLKDLHFEYTPCNYRLRALTEKEDIVLWRRKYLEDIRHYRNEGRTIYYLQETWINAGEYSSKELWTDIESPRKDKQIIVVHIGSVEGFVEGGLLCYESKTNTSNYHDHINGEIFYEWFCGILPLLKENSVIVFDNVSYYSVENHVPTISWKKDSILKWFEGKGIVLDRPMVKFQLIEIVKKTRLIYDNYRRSVQEAINHNKDVLRLPPYHCQLSPMQLAWEVVVRHVKINNCTSFKLDDVRQLLDDGVKLVSTDMWAGYVNLSITNEDILWNLDIITDKILDETVTAKINLVTSSESSSD
;
A
#
# COMPACT_ATOMS: atom_id res chain seq x y z
N MET A 1 44.18 1.47 -39.06
CA MET A 1 44.12 0.38 -40.06
C MET A 1 43.56 -0.87 -39.37
N ASN A 2 42.57 -1.49 -40.03
CA ASN A 2 41.99 -2.82 -39.82
C ASN A 2 41.11 -3.05 -38.59
N TYR A 3 39.86 -2.56 -38.68
CA TYR A 3 38.72 -3.25 -38.08
C TYR A 3 38.40 -4.48 -38.93
N VAL A 4 38.40 -5.64 -38.29
CA VAL A 4 38.03 -6.92 -38.90
C VAL A 4 36.53 -6.92 -39.22
N ASN A 5 36.28 -7.25 -40.48
CA ASN A 5 35.01 -7.50 -41.13
C ASN A 5 34.22 -8.59 -40.37
N THR A 6 33.04 -8.27 -39.84
CA THR A 6 32.06 -9.27 -39.42
C THR A 6 30.90 -9.26 -40.40
N ASP A 7 30.84 -10.34 -41.16
CA ASP A 7 29.87 -10.71 -42.18
C ASP A 7 28.40 -10.45 -41.75
N PRO A 8 27.62 -9.63 -42.50
CA PRO A 8 26.24 -9.30 -42.16
C PRO A 8 25.22 -10.39 -42.55
N SER A 9 25.63 -11.60 -42.91
CA SER A 9 24.71 -12.68 -43.28
C SER A 9 24.12 -13.48 -42.09
N ARG A 10 24.30 -13.06 -40.84
CA ARG A 10 23.59 -13.67 -39.69
C ARG A 10 22.20 -13.03 -39.48
N ILE A 11 21.19 -13.78 -39.89
CA ILE A 11 19.77 -13.54 -39.66
C ILE A 11 19.51 -13.31 -38.15
N ASN A 12 19.33 -12.06 -37.74
CA ASN A 12 18.70 -11.74 -36.46
C ASN A 12 17.19 -11.95 -36.62
N ILE A 13 16.67 -12.99 -36.00
CA ILE A 13 15.22 -13.22 -35.89
C ILE A 13 14.65 -12.06 -35.07
N VAL A 14 14.02 -11.09 -35.74
CA VAL A 14 13.34 -9.99 -35.06
C VAL A 14 12.14 -10.57 -34.31
N ASN A 15 12.25 -10.67 -32.99
CA ASN A 15 11.17 -11.16 -32.13
C ASN A 15 9.90 -10.33 -32.33
N LYS A 16 8.89 -10.93 -32.97
CA LYS A 16 7.57 -10.32 -33.17
C LYS A 16 6.95 -9.99 -31.82
N ASN A 17 6.38 -8.80 -31.69
CA ASN A 17 5.56 -8.49 -30.52
C ASN A 17 4.36 -9.43 -30.47
N LEU A 18 4.20 -10.13 -29.36
CA LEU A 18 3.02 -10.95 -29.05
C LEU A 18 1.74 -10.09 -29.19
N GLN A 19 0.72 -10.62 -29.87
CA GLN A 19 -0.58 -9.96 -30.01
C GLN A 19 -1.11 -9.53 -28.63
N GLY A 20 -1.52 -8.26 -28.50
CA GLY A 20 -2.05 -7.69 -27.25
C GLY A 20 -1.04 -6.99 -26.34
N LYS A 21 0.29 -7.17 -26.52
CA LYS A 21 1.30 -6.45 -25.71
C LYS A 21 1.57 -5.03 -26.25
N LYS A 22 1.59 -4.04 -25.36
CA LYS A 22 1.86 -2.63 -25.70
C LYS A 22 3.32 -2.43 -26.11
N VAL A 23 3.54 -1.66 -27.19
CA VAL A 23 4.89 -1.27 -27.63
C VAL A 23 5.41 -0.09 -26.79
N GLY A 24 6.53 -0.30 -26.10
CA GLY A 24 7.21 0.69 -25.26
C GLY A 24 7.76 1.90 -26.03
N ILE A 25 8.07 2.99 -25.30
CA ILE A 25 8.47 4.29 -25.86
C ILE A 25 9.79 4.19 -26.64
N HIS A 26 10.81 3.55 -26.08
CA HIS A 26 12.10 3.37 -26.76
C HIS A 26 11.96 2.69 -28.11
N ARG A 27 11.14 1.62 -28.20
CA ARG A 27 10.88 0.94 -29.49
C ARG A 27 10.12 1.81 -30.49
N LYS A 28 9.27 2.74 -30.03
CA LYS A 28 8.60 3.71 -30.90
C LYS A 28 9.55 4.81 -31.37
N GLN A 29 10.50 5.23 -30.55
CA GLN A 29 11.55 6.18 -30.92
C GLN A 29 12.51 5.56 -31.96
N SER A 30 12.99 4.35 -31.71
CA SER A 30 13.82 3.60 -32.68
C SER A 30 13.07 3.37 -34.01
N LEU A 31 11.75 3.14 -33.96
CA LEU A 31 10.92 3.06 -35.17
C LEU A 31 10.89 4.39 -35.96
N ILE A 32 10.83 5.55 -35.29
CA ILE A 32 10.86 6.86 -35.96
C ILE A 32 12.24 7.16 -36.55
N GLU A 33 13.32 6.83 -35.84
CA GLU A 33 14.68 6.97 -36.37
C GLU A 33 14.88 6.11 -37.61
N LEU A 34 14.40 4.86 -37.57
CA LEU A 34 14.43 3.97 -38.74
C LEU A 34 13.59 4.51 -39.90
N TYR A 35 12.42 5.09 -39.60
CA TYR A 35 11.59 5.77 -40.60
C TYR A 35 12.35 6.93 -41.27
N LYS A 36 12.95 7.83 -40.48
CA LYS A 36 13.76 8.96 -40.98
C LYS A 36 14.90 8.48 -41.88
N CYS A 37 15.65 7.49 -41.44
CA CYS A 37 16.77 6.90 -42.18
C CYS A 37 16.31 6.32 -43.53
N LYS A 38 15.22 5.53 -43.55
CA LYS A 38 14.70 4.94 -44.80
C LYS A 38 14.12 5.99 -45.75
N THR A 39 13.47 7.03 -45.25
CA THR A 39 12.97 8.12 -46.11
C THR A 39 14.08 8.97 -46.73
N GLN A 40 15.24 9.06 -46.06
CA GLN A 40 16.42 9.74 -46.62
C GLN A 40 17.10 8.89 -47.70
N ASN A 41 17.17 7.57 -47.51
CA ASN A 41 17.86 6.66 -48.43
C ASN A 41 17.00 6.23 -49.63
N GLU A 42 15.66 6.23 -49.53
CA GLU A 42 14.73 5.82 -50.58
C GLU A 42 13.54 6.79 -50.73
N PRO A 43 13.74 8.00 -51.28
CA PRO A 43 12.73 9.05 -51.30
C PRO A 43 11.49 8.73 -52.18
N ASN A 44 11.64 7.81 -53.14
CA ASN A 44 10.57 7.42 -54.08
C ASN A 44 9.71 6.23 -53.59
N LEU A 45 9.95 5.72 -52.38
CA LEU A 45 9.22 4.57 -51.86
C LEU A 45 7.81 4.97 -51.41
N LYS A 46 6.78 4.34 -52.00
CA LYS A 46 5.38 4.55 -51.57
C LYS A 46 5.23 4.28 -50.07
N LEU A 47 4.57 5.20 -49.36
CA LEU A 47 4.37 5.15 -47.91
C LEU A 47 3.77 3.83 -47.41
N SER A 48 2.85 3.22 -48.19
CA SER A 48 2.25 1.91 -47.87
C SER A 48 3.28 0.77 -47.85
N LYS A 49 4.25 0.79 -48.78
CA LYS A 49 5.34 -0.19 -48.85
C LYS A 49 6.34 0.04 -47.73
N LEU A 50 6.63 1.30 -47.42
CA LEU A 50 7.50 1.71 -46.30
C LEU A 50 6.96 1.24 -44.94
N MET A 51 5.65 1.36 -44.68
CA MET A 51 5.05 0.88 -43.43
C MET A 51 5.18 -0.63 -43.25
N ARG A 52 5.12 -1.40 -44.34
CA ARG A 52 5.28 -2.86 -44.33
C ARG A 52 6.72 -3.26 -44.04
N VAL A 53 7.69 -2.58 -44.65
CA VAL A 53 9.13 -2.78 -44.41
C VAL A 53 9.46 -2.46 -42.96
N LEU A 54 9.01 -1.32 -42.43
CA LEU A 54 9.23 -0.95 -41.03
C LEU A 54 8.60 -1.94 -40.04
N SER A 55 7.44 -2.50 -40.36
CA SER A 55 6.81 -3.56 -39.54
C SER A 55 7.63 -4.85 -39.52
N GLN A 56 8.22 -5.23 -40.65
CA GLN A 56 9.08 -6.41 -40.78
C GLN A 56 10.41 -6.21 -40.03
N ASP A 57 11.08 -5.08 -40.25
CA ASP A 57 12.40 -4.78 -39.68
C ASP A 57 12.35 -4.58 -38.16
N THR A 58 11.25 -4.07 -37.62
CA THR A 58 11.12 -3.79 -36.17
C THR A 58 10.36 -4.86 -35.38
N GLY A 59 9.69 -5.79 -36.07
CA GLY A 59 8.80 -6.78 -35.47
C GLY A 59 7.57 -6.17 -34.79
N ILE A 60 7.28 -4.89 -35.06
CA ILE A 60 6.12 -4.16 -34.54
C ILE A 60 4.94 -4.38 -35.48
N GLY A 61 3.75 -4.63 -34.92
CA GLY A 61 2.53 -4.82 -35.70
C GLY A 61 2.25 -3.65 -36.64
N HIS A 62 1.86 -3.95 -37.88
CA HIS A 62 1.66 -2.99 -38.97
C HIS A 62 0.75 -1.80 -38.58
N THR A 63 -0.35 -2.06 -37.87
CA THR A 63 -1.26 -1.01 -37.38
C THR A 63 -0.57 -0.05 -36.40
N THR A 64 0.28 -0.57 -35.52
CA THR A 64 1.05 0.25 -34.57
C THR A 64 2.12 1.07 -35.27
N VAL A 65 2.79 0.51 -36.28
CA VAL A 65 3.74 1.25 -37.13
C VAL A 65 3.04 2.43 -37.82
N LYS A 66 1.94 2.16 -38.53
CA LYS A 66 1.15 3.18 -39.23
C LYS A 66 0.71 4.31 -38.30
N ASN A 67 0.19 3.97 -37.12
CA ASN A 67 -0.27 4.98 -36.16
C ASN A 67 0.87 5.79 -35.53
N THR A 68 2.04 5.18 -35.30
CA THR A 68 3.20 5.86 -34.70
C THR A 68 3.84 6.83 -35.69
N VAL A 69 4.06 6.39 -36.94
CA VAL A 69 4.59 7.26 -38.00
C VAL A 69 3.59 8.38 -38.32
N ARG A 70 2.29 8.08 -38.36
CA ARG A 70 1.27 9.11 -38.58
C ARG A 70 1.31 10.19 -37.49
N LYS A 71 1.39 9.81 -36.22
CA LYS A 71 1.52 10.78 -35.12
C LYS A 71 2.75 11.67 -35.25
N TYR A 72 3.89 11.08 -35.62
CA TYR A 72 5.13 11.81 -35.89
C TYR A 72 4.98 12.84 -37.02
N LEU A 73 4.35 12.46 -38.13
CA LEU A 73 4.17 13.34 -39.30
C LEU A 73 3.20 14.52 -39.05
N TYR A 74 2.29 14.39 -38.09
CA TYR A 74 1.37 15.46 -37.70
C TYR A 74 1.88 16.25 -36.47
N GLU A 75 3.20 16.22 -36.21
CA GLU A 75 3.89 16.95 -35.11
C GLU A 75 3.36 16.65 -33.69
N GLN A 76 2.51 15.63 -33.53
CA GLN A 76 2.11 15.14 -32.22
C GLN A 76 3.25 14.25 -31.70
N GLY A 77 4.09 14.80 -30.82
CA GLY A 77 5.17 14.04 -30.16
C GLY A 77 4.67 12.70 -29.62
N ILE A 78 5.55 11.67 -29.59
CA ILE A 78 5.19 10.36 -29.00
C ILE A 78 4.97 10.55 -27.50
N THR A 79 3.75 10.90 -27.11
CA THR A 79 3.37 11.03 -25.71
C THR A 79 2.79 9.71 -25.21
N GLN A 80 3.19 9.33 -24.01
CA GLN A 80 2.48 8.33 -23.25
C GLN A 80 1.06 8.86 -23.02
N LYS A 81 0.02 8.04 -23.25
CA LYS A 81 -1.30 8.39 -22.69
C LYS A 81 -1.08 8.50 -21.19
N ARG A 82 -1.16 9.73 -20.66
CA ARG A 82 -1.18 9.99 -19.22
C ARG A 82 -2.27 9.08 -18.66
N ILE A 83 -1.90 8.13 -17.79
CA ILE A 83 -2.90 7.44 -17.00
C ILE A 83 -3.46 8.54 -16.11
N VAL A 84 -4.62 9.10 -16.51
CA VAL A 84 -5.39 9.97 -15.63
C VAL A 84 -5.94 9.02 -14.59
N ARG A 85 -5.33 9.05 -13.40
CA ARG A 85 -5.88 8.39 -12.25
C ARG A 85 -7.25 8.99 -11.99
N THR A 86 -8.23 8.13 -11.84
CA THR A 86 -9.55 8.55 -11.37
C THR A 86 -9.42 9.09 -9.94
N LEU A 87 -10.23 10.09 -9.56
CA LEU A 87 -10.12 10.80 -8.27
C LEU A 87 -10.06 9.83 -7.07
N TYR A 88 -10.78 8.71 -7.12
CA TYR A 88 -10.73 7.69 -6.06
C TYR A 88 -9.35 7.03 -5.88
N GLU A 89 -8.52 6.95 -6.94
CA GLU A 89 -7.15 6.40 -6.89
C GLU A 89 -6.15 7.40 -6.30
N GLN A 90 -6.60 8.64 -6.05
CA GLN A 90 -5.82 9.70 -5.40
C GLN A 90 -6.19 9.84 -3.91
N ILE A 91 -7.23 9.15 -3.44
CA ILE A 91 -7.61 9.14 -2.02
C ILE A 91 -6.59 8.28 -1.28
N GLY A 92 -5.77 8.92 -0.47
CA GLY A 92 -4.74 8.28 0.33
C GLY A 92 -5.33 7.49 1.50
N THR A 93 -4.43 6.77 2.18
CA THR A 93 -4.78 5.97 3.37
C THR A 93 -5.39 6.84 4.47
N PHE A 94 -4.90 8.07 4.63
CA PHE A 94 -5.37 9.01 5.63
C PHE A 94 -6.81 9.48 5.36
N GLU A 95 -7.14 9.88 4.13
CA GLU A 95 -8.51 10.24 3.77
C GLU A 95 -9.44 9.02 3.90
N LYS A 96 -8.96 7.82 3.57
CA LYS A 96 -9.69 6.57 3.78
C LYS A 96 -10.01 6.33 5.26
N CYS A 97 -9.05 6.53 6.18
CA CYS A 97 -9.32 6.47 7.63
C CYS A 97 -10.39 7.49 8.06
N LYS A 98 -10.32 8.74 7.57
CA LYS A 98 -11.32 9.78 7.90
C LYS A 98 -12.73 9.41 7.40
N ILE A 99 -12.83 8.86 6.19
CA ILE A 99 -14.10 8.35 5.64
C ILE A 99 -14.64 7.23 6.53
N LEU A 100 -13.78 6.27 6.94
CA LEU A 100 -14.14 5.19 7.84
C LEU A 100 -14.72 5.72 9.16
N GLN A 101 -14.03 6.65 9.83
CA GLN A 101 -14.50 7.29 11.07
C GLN A 101 -15.85 8.01 10.88
N LYS A 102 -16.03 8.68 9.74
CA LYS A 102 -17.30 9.34 9.41
C LYS A 102 -18.44 8.32 9.33
N ILE A 103 -18.19 7.14 8.75
CA ILE A 103 -19.16 6.05 8.69
C ILE A 103 -19.44 5.50 10.10
N HIS A 104 -18.40 5.28 10.91
CA HIS A 104 -18.54 4.83 12.30
C HIS A 104 -19.43 5.76 13.14
N SER A 105 -19.34 7.07 12.93
CA SER A 105 -20.18 8.06 13.62
C SER A 105 -21.69 7.87 13.43
N PHE A 106 -22.14 7.16 12.38
CA PHE A 106 -23.57 6.86 12.20
C PHE A 106 -24.05 5.87 13.24
N TRP A 107 -23.26 4.83 13.52
CA TRP A 107 -23.59 3.80 14.51
C TRP A 107 -23.69 4.40 15.92
N PHE A 108 -22.74 5.23 16.33
CA PHE A 108 -22.80 5.93 17.62
C PHE A 108 -24.00 6.87 17.77
N ARG A 109 -24.54 7.37 16.65
CA ARG A 109 -25.77 8.19 16.63
C ARG A 109 -27.03 7.34 16.48
N HIS A 110 -26.94 6.02 16.62
CA HIS A 110 -28.02 5.07 16.40
C HIS A 110 -28.70 5.23 15.03
N LYS A 111 -27.91 5.54 13.99
CA LYS A 111 -28.38 5.69 12.60
C LYS A 111 -27.74 4.63 11.72
N ILE A 112 -28.56 3.96 10.92
CA ILE A 112 -28.07 2.98 9.94
C ILE A 112 -27.32 3.71 8.82
N PRO A 113 -26.03 3.42 8.59
CA PRO A 113 -25.29 3.96 7.45
C PRO A 113 -25.84 3.39 6.14
N THR A 114 -26.18 4.28 5.22
CA THR A 114 -26.64 3.97 3.87
C THR A 114 -25.79 4.75 2.88
N LEU A 115 -25.72 4.28 1.63
CA LEU A 115 -24.92 4.98 0.62
C LEU A 115 -25.34 6.46 0.47
N LYS A 116 -26.65 6.74 0.63
CA LYS A 116 -27.21 8.09 0.54
C LYS A 116 -26.72 9.00 1.66
N ASN A 117 -26.85 8.57 2.93
CA ASN A 117 -26.48 9.42 4.06
C ASN A 117 -24.95 9.54 4.22
N ILE A 118 -24.19 8.49 3.87
CA ILE A 118 -22.73 8.55 3.82
C ILE A 118 -22.28 9.54 2.74
N SER A 119 -22.84 9.46 1.53
CA SER A 119 -22.50 10.40 0.44
C SER A 119 -22.77 11.84 0.84
N PHE A 120 -23.91 12.11 1.49
CA PHE A 120 -24.22 13.44 1.99
C PHE A 120 -23.20 13.91 3.05
N ALA A 121 -22.88 13.05 4.03
CA ALA A 121 -21.98 13.41 5.12
C ALA A 121 -20.52 13.61 4.67
N ILE A 122 -20.04 12.84 3.68
CA ILE A 122 -18.70 13.00 3.11
C ILE A 122 -18.63 14.31 2.30
N ASN A 123 -19.60 14.56 1.42
CA ASN A 123 -19.58 15.75 0.55
C ASN A 123 -19.88 17.06 1.30
N ALA A 124 -20.40 16.98 2.53
CA ALA A 124 -20.57 18.13 3.42
C ALA A 124 -19.32 18.43 4.26
N ASP A 125 -18.32 17.55 4.25
CA ASP A 125 -17.09 17.73 5.04
C ASP A 125 -16.02 18.46 4.22
N PRO A 126 -15.60 19.69 4.60
CA PRO A 126 -14.59 20.43 3.87
C PRO A 126 -13.20 19.77 3.92
N GLY A 127 -12.96 18.87 4.88
CA GLY A 127 -11.72 18.12 5.04
C GLY A 127 -11.65 16.83 4.22
N LEU A 128 -12.67 16.52 3.41
CA LEU A 128 -12.72 15.35 2.54
C LEU A 128 -12.96 15.76 1.08
N PRO A 129 -12.43 15.01 0.10
CA PRO A 129 -12.75 15.26 -1.30
C PRO A 129 -14.23 15.00 -1.57
N SER A 130 -14.85 15.85 -2.39
CA SER A 130 -16.20 15.61 -2.89
C SER A 130 -16.19 14.41 -3.84
N LEU A 131 -17.00 13.39 -3.52
CA LEU A 131 -17.07 12.14 -4.26
C LEU A 131 -18.42 11.96 -4.93
N SER A 132 -18.40 11.54 -6.19
CA SER A 132 -19.59 11.00 -6.83
C SER A 132 -20.00 9.69 -6.16
N VAL A 133 -21.28 9.31 -6.30
CA VAL A 133 -21.80 8.04 -5.77
C VAL A 133 -21.01 6.83 -6.32
N CYS A 134 -20.56 6.89 -7.57
CA CYS A 134 -19.76 5.83 -8.19
C CYS A 134 -18.36 5.74 -7.58
N GLU A 135 -17.72 6.86 -7.27
CA GLU A 135 -16.41 6.89 -6.62
C GLU A 135 -16.52 6.41 -5.17
N LEU A 136 -17.54 6.87 -4.44
CA LEU A 136 -17.79 6.42 -3.08
C LEU A 136 -17.99 4.89 -3.01
N LYS A 137 -18.73 4.29 -3.95
CA LYS A 137 -18.86 2.82 -4.00
C LYS A 137 -17.51 2.10 -4.15
N LYS A 138 -16.58 2.66 -4.91
CA LYS A 138 -15.23 2.10 -5.06
C LYS A 138 -14.42 2.27 -3.79
N VAL A 139 -14.50 3.43 -3.16
CA VAL A 139 -13.84 3.69 -1.86
C VAL A 139 -14.37 2.75 -0.78
N LEU A 140 -15.69 2.56 -0.69
CA LEU A 140 -16.30 1.62 0.25
C LEU A 140 -15.84 0.18 0.01
N LYS A 141 -15.69 -0.22 -1.26
CA LYS A 141 -15.14 -1.53 -1.61
C LYS A 141 -13.68 -1.67 -1.17
N ASP A 142 -12.86 -0.63 -1.39
CA ASP A 142 -11.47 -0.60 -0.91
C ASP A 142 -11.40 -0.65 0.61
N LEU A 143 -12.31 0.03 1.31
CA LEU A 143 -12.46 0.00 2.77
C LEU A 143 -13.09 -1.30 3.30
N HIS A 144 -13.31 -2.31 2.45
CA HIS A 144 -13.90 -3.59 2.83
C HIS A 144 -15.29 -3.46 3.45
N PHE A 145 -16.14 -2.59 2.91
CA PHE A 145 -17.56 -2.53 3.27
C PHE A 145 -18.42 -3.46 2.40
N GLU A 146 -19.48 -3.96 3.01
CA GLU A 146 -20.51 -4.75 2.35
C GLU A 146 -21.92 -4.33 2.77
N TYR A 147 -22.90 -4.83 2.02
CA TYR A 147 -24.30 -4.56 2.28
C TYR A 147 -24.91 -5.67 3.13
N THR A 148 -25.03 -5.41 4.43
CA THR A 148 -25.62 -6.34 5.38
C THR A 148 -27.13 -6.14 5.46
N PRO A 149 -27.92 -7.22 5.32
CA PRO A 149 -29.36 -7.17 5.51
C PRO A 149 -29.69 -6.65 6.91
N CYS A 150 -30.53 -5.63 6.99
CA CYS A 150 -31.00 -5.05 8.25
C CYS A 150 -32.54 -5.21 8.33
N ASN A 151 -33.26 -4.97 7.22
CA ASN A 151 -34.64 -5.46 7.01
C ASN A 151 -34.97 -5.60 5.49
N TYR A 152 -36.21 -5.96 5.13
CA TYR A 152 -36.62 -6.20 3.72
C TYR A 152 -36.38 -5.01 2.77
N ARG A 153 -36.33 -3.77 3.28
CA ARG A 153 -36.17 -2.55 2.47
C ARG A 153 -34.84 -1.83 2.70
N LEU A 154 -34.10 -2.17 3.75
CA LEU A 154 -32.87 -1.49 4.15
C LEU A 154 -31.70 -2.46 4.26
N ARG A 155 -30.63 -2.13 3.55
CA ARG A 155 -29.32 -2.76 3.69
C ARG A 155 -28.38 -1.76 4.34
N ALA A 156 -27.82 -2.13 5.47
CA ALA A 156 -26.79 -1.35 6.15
C ALA A 156 -25.46 -1.51 5.41
N LEU A 157 -24.64 -0.46 5.39
CA LEU A 157 -23.23 -0.58 5.02
C LEU A 157 -22.42 -0.91 6.28
N THR A 158 -21.98 -2.15 6.40
CA THR A 158 -21.12 -2.62 7.49
C THR A 158 -19.74 -2.95 6.94
N GLU A 159 -18.73 -2.94 7.80
CA GLU A 159 -17.45 -3.56 7.48
C GLU A 159 -17.65 -5.07 7.31
N LYS A 160 -16.81 -5.70 6.50
CA LYS A 160 -16.80 -7.14 6.35
C LYS A 160 -16.38 -7.84 7.64
N GLU A 161 -16.91 -9.04 7.82
CA GLU A 161 -16.64 -9.91 8.97
C GLU A 161 -15.14 -10.09 9.23
N ASP A 162 -14.32 -10.31 8.20
CA ASP A 162 -12.87 -10.50 8.34
C ASP A 162 -12.16 -9.28 8.94
N ILE A 163 -12.59 -8.07 8.58
CA ILE A 163 -12.06 -6.82 9.16
C ILE A 163 -12.51 -6.64 10.60
N VAL A 164 -13.78 -6.93 10.91
CA VAL A 164 -14.31 -6.84 12.27
C VAL A 164 -13.56 -7.82 13.18
N LEU A 165 -13.42 -9.08 12.77
CA LEU A 165 -12.69 -10.09 13.54
C LEU A 165 -11.21 -9.72 13.72
N TRP A 166 -10.55 -9.18 12.69
CA TRP A 166 -9.18 -8.67 12.83
C TRP A 166 -9.10 -7.56 13.85
N ARG A 167 -9.99 -6.56 13.76
CA ARG A 167 -10.05 -5.46 14.73
C ARG A 167 -10.26 -5.97 16.16
N ARG A 168 -11.23 -6.87 16.38
CA ARG A 168 -11.50 -7.47 17.69
C ARG A 168 -10.26 -8.16 18.26
N LYS A 169 -9.62 -9.02 17.45
CA LYS A 169 -8.39 -9.69 17.85
C LYS A 169 -7.26 -8.72 18.18
N TYR A 170 -7.05 -7.69 17.34
CA TYR A 170 -6.05 -6.65 17.61
C TYR A 170 -6.30 -5.97 18.96
N LEU A 171 -7.56 -5.60 19.25
CA LEU A 171 -7.93 -4.92 20.50
C LEU A 171 -7.73 -5.82 21.72
N GLU A 172 -8.02 -7.11 21.61
CA GLU A 172 -7.77 -8.10 22.67
C GLU A 172 -6.27 -8.28 22.90
N ASP A 173 -5.51 -8.55 21.85
CA ASP A 173 -4.07 -8.79 21.91
C ASP A 173 -3.33 -7.56 22.48
N ILE A 174 -3.63 -6.35 21.99
CA ILE A 174 -2.93 -5.15 22.44
C ILE A 174 -3.23 -4.81 23.90
N ARG A 175 -4.46 -5.03 24.37
CA ARG A 175 -4.84 -4.87 25.78
C ARG A 175 -4.15 -5.91 26.64
N HIS A 176 -4.08 -7.15 26.18
CA HIS A 176 -3.39 -8.23 26.88
C HIS A 176 -1.92 -7.89 27.08
N TYR A 177 -1.19 -7.51 26.03
CA TYR A 177 0.21 -7.11 26.13
C TYR A 177 0.44 -5.93 27.07
N ARG A 178 -0.48 -4.95 27.06
CA ARG A 178 -0.44 -3.83 28.00
C ARG A 178 -0.64 -4.26 29.45
N ASN A 179 -1.56 -5.19 29.71
CA ASN A 179 -1.80 -5.76 31.03
C ASN A 179 -0.61 -6.59 31.55
N GLU A 180 0.16 -7.20 30.66
CA GLU A 180 1.43 -7.87 30.98
C GLU A 180 2.56 -6.88 31.30
N GLY A 181 2.34 -5.57 31.16
CA GLY A 181 3.37 -4.54 31.36
C GLY A 181 4.40 -4.47 30.25
N ARG A 182 4.12 -5.07 29.09
CA ARG A 182 5.06 -5.11 27.96
C ARG A 182 5.12 -3.74 27.28
N THR A 183 6.34 -3.34 26.90
CA THR A 183 6.52 -2.10 26.14
C THR A 183 6.02 -2.29 24.71
N ILE A 184 5.17 -1.38 24.25
CA ILE A 184 4.61 -1.39 22.89
C ILE A 184 5.34 -0.33 22.07
N TYR A 185 5.97 -0.78 20.99
CA TYR A 185 6.58 0.07 19.98
C TYR A 185 5.68 0.13 18.75
N TYR A 186 5.52 1.32 18.19
CA TYR A 186 4.75 1.58 16.98
C TYR A 186 5.72 1.94 15.86
N LEU A 187 5.61 1.26 14.73
CA LEU A 187 6.44 1.43 13.55
C LEU A 187 5.55 1.80 12.38
N GLN A 188 5.89 2.90 11.69
CA GLN A 188 5.19 3.30 10.48
C GLN A 188 6.10 4.16 9.60
N GLU A 189 5.82 4.17 8.31
CA GLU A 189 6.44 5.05 7.34
C GLU A 189 5.63 6.32 7.09
N THR A 190 6.30 7.34 6.57
CA THR A 190 5.69 8.49 5.92
C THR A 190 6.52 8.91 4.71
N TRP A 191 5.97 9.85 3.94
CA TRP A 191 6.57 10.39 2.74
C TRP A 191 6.81 11.88 2.93
N ILE A 192 7.95 12.36 2.46
CA ILE A 192 8.29 13.78 2.48
C ILE A 192 8.67 14.18 1.07
N ASN A 193 8.05 15.27 0.61
CA ASN A 193 8.44 15.88 -0.66
C ASN A 193 9.72 16.70 -0.42
N ALA A 194 10.77 16.39 -1.18
CA ALA A 194 12.04 17.13 -1.13
C ALA A 194 12.08 18.34 -2.07
N GLY A 195 10.92 18.74 -2.62
CA GLY A 195 10.76 19.88 -3.53
C GLY A 195 10.10 21.09 -2.88
N GLU A 196 10.05 22.21 -3.62
CA GLU A 196 9.57 23.50 -3.09
C GLU A 196 8.05 23.47 -2.78
N TYR A 197 7.66 23.62 -1.51
CA TYR A 197 6.26 23.79 -1.14
C TYR A 197 5.75 25.15 -1.60
N SER A 198 4.62 25.18 -2.30
CA SER A 198 3.94 26.44 -2.63
C SER A 198 3.37 27.10 -1.38
N SER A 199 3.17 28.43 -1.42
CA SER A 199 2.50 29.15 -0.33
C SER A 199 1.16 28.52 0.06
N LYS A 200 0.38 28.00 -0.90
CA LYS A 200 -0.87 27.32 -0.62
C LYS A 200 -0.70 25.99 0.13
N GLU A 201 0.36 25.22 -0.15
CA GLU A 201 0.68 23.95 0.53
C GLU A 201 1.24 24.18 1.94
N LEU A 202 1.83 25.35 2.22
CA LEU A 202 2.26 25.73 3.57
C LEU A 202 1.06 26.04 4.50
N TRP A 203 -0.08 26.45 3.93
CA TRP A 203 -1.29 26.81 4.67
C TRP A 203 -2.40 25.76 4.59
N THR A 204 -2.16 24.61 3.94
CA THR A 204 -3.16 23.53 3.80
C THR A 204 -2.53 22.17 4.05
N ASP A 205 -3.25 21.25 4.71
CA ASP A 205 -2.79 19.87 4.94
C ASP A 205 -2.83 18.99 3.67
N ILE A 206 -3.10 19.57 2.50
CA ILE A 206 -3.32 18.85 1.25
C ILE A 206 -2.00 18.79 0.48
N GLU A 207 -1.37 17.61 0.47
CA GLU A 207 -0.21 17.35 -0.38
C GLU A 207 -0.63 17.14 -1.83
N SER A 208 -0.13 17.97 -2.75
CA SER A 208 -0.22 17.65 -4.17
C SER A 208 0.83 16.59 -4.50
N PRO A 209 0.47 15.46 -5.13
CA PRO A 209 1.43 14.43 -5.52
C PRO A 209 2.37 14.99 -6.60
N ARG A 210 3.50 15.56 -6.18
CA ARG A 210 4.58 15.97 -7.09
C ARG A 210 5.42 14.76 -7.47
N LYS A 211 5.87 14.74 -8.72
CA LYS A 211 6.70 13.66 -9.27
C LYS A 211 8.18 13.82 -8.95
N ASP A 212 8.54 14.87 -8.24
CA ASP A 212 9.90 15.37 -8.19
C ASP A 212 10.43 15.11 -6.77
N LYS A 213 11.17 13.99 -6.64
CA LYS A 213 11.89 13.51 -5.44
C LYS A 213 11.06 13.39 -4.15
N GLN A 214 10.57 12.17 -3.91
CA GLN A 214 9.96 11.77 -2.65
C GLN A 214 10.96 10.98 -1.82
N ILE A 215 11.09 11.35 -0.54
CA ILE A 215 11.85 10.63 0.46
C ILE A 215 10.87 9.80 1.28
N ILE A 216 11.19 8.53 1.46
CA ILE A 216 10.47 7.65 2.36
C ILE A 216 11.21 7.63 3.68
N VAL A 217 10.44 7.82 4.75
CA VAL A 217 10.97 7.92 6.11
C VAL A 217 10.26 6.87 6.94
N VAL A 218 11.03 6.01 7.62
CA VAL A 218 10.51 4.99 8.54
C VAL A 218 11.09 5.27 9.91
N HIS A 219 10.26 5.13 10.94
CA HIS A 219 10.71 5.25 12.32
C HIS A 219 9.88 4.38 13.25
N ILE A 220 10.34 4.25 14.48
CA ILE A 220 9.73 3.44 15.53
C ILE A 220 9.81 4.21 16.85
N GLY A 221 8.72 4.20 17.61
CA GLY A 221 8.62 4.91 18.88
C GLY A 221 7.68 4.22 19.84
N SER A 222 7.75 4.56 21.12
CA SER A 222 6.87 4.06 22.18
C SER A 222 6.36 5.23 23.01
N VAL A 223 5.68 4.92 24.13
CA VAL A 223 5.32 5.92 25.15
C VAL A 223 6.54 6.73 25.64
N GLU A 224 7.75 6.18 25.51
CA GLU A 224 9.02 6.80 25.93
C GLU A 224 9.67 7.69 24.85
N GLY A 225 9.02 7.86 23.71
CA GLY A 225 9.55 8.63 22.59
C GLY A 225 9.98 7.79 21.40
N PHE A 226 10.56 8.47 20.41
CA PHE A 226 11.25 7.83 19.30
C PHE A 226 12.50 7.09 19.77
N VAL A 227 12.77 5.93 19.17
CA VAL A 227 13.96 5.13 19.49
C VAL A 227 15.18 5.80 18.86
N GLU A 228 16.16 6.19 19.68
CA GLU A 228 17.40 6.80 19.18
C GLU A 228 18.10 5.89 18.16
N GLY A 229 18.57 6.47 17.04
CA GLY A 229 19.15 5.73 15.92
C GLY A 229 18.13 4.98 15.04
N GLY A 230 16.83 5.06 15.35
CA GLY A 230 15.78 4.36 14.62
C GLY A 230 15.26 5.06 13.38
N LEU A 231 15.75 6.24 13.00
CA LEU A 231 15.27 6.96 11.84
C LEU A 231 15.92 6.44 10.55
N LEU A 232 15.10 5.90 9.65
CA LEU A 232 15.52 5.43 8.33
C LEU A 232 15.00 6.37 7.24
N CYS A 233 15.88 6.90 6.40
CA CYS A 233 15.53 7.76 5.27
C CYS A 233 16.10 7.19 3.97
N TYR A 234 15.30 7.09 2.91
CA TYR A 234 15.80 6.73 1.58
C TYR A 234 14.97 7.37 0.46
N GLU A 235 15.64 7.66 -0.67
CA GLU A 235 15.02 8.25 -1.84
C GLU A 235 14.27 7.20 -2.67
N SER A 236 13.05 7.54 -3.11
CA SER A 236 12.29 6.70 -4.04
C SER A 236 12.99 6.63 -5.41
N LYS A 237 13.32 5.42 -5.88
CA LYS A 237 14.15 5.22 -7.08
C LYS A 237 13.43 5.49 -8.43
N THR A 238 12.13 5.79 -8.48
CA THR A 238 11.39 5.90 -9.76
C THR A 238 10.23 6.90 -9.78
N ASN A 239 10.12 7.66 -10.89
CA ASN A 239 8.98 8.51 -11.29
C ASN A 239 7.71 7.72 -11.70
N THR A 240 7.41 6.62 -11.03
CA THR A 240 6.20 5.82 -11.29
C THR A 240 5.22 5.97 -10.15
N SER A 241 3.94 5.95 -10.52
CA SER A 241 2.87 6.40 -9.66
C SER A 241 2.44 5.34 -8.64
N ASN A 242 2.90 4.07 -8.74
CA ASN A 242 2.31 2.96 -8.00
C ASN A 242 2.99 2.73 -6.63
N TYR A 243 2.29 3.16 -5.58
CA TYR A 243 2.75 3.43 -4.22
C TYR A 243 3.42 2.27 -3.47
N HIS A 244 3.11 1.00 -3.80
CA HIS A 244 3.59 -0.17 -3.06
C HIS A 244 4.72 -0.95 -3.74
N ASP A 245 5.14 -0.53 -4.95
CA ASP A 245 6.19 -1.21 -5.73
C ASP A 245 7.60 -0.60 -5.49
N HIS A 246 7.74 0.33 -4.52
CA HIS A 246 8.83 1.31 -4.47
C HIS A 246 9.74 1.25 -3.25
N ILE A 247 9.62 0.22 -2.41
CA ILE A 247 10.47 0.05 -1.24
C ILE A 247 11.23 -1.26 -1.34
N ASN A 248 12.56 -1.17 -1.26
CA ASN A 248 13.39 -2.35 -1.22
C ASN A 248 13.20 -3.01 0.14
N GLY A 249 12.40 -4.08 0.18
CA GLY A 249 12.15 -4.85 1.41
C GLY A 249 13.45 -5.26 2.13
N GLU A 250 14.55 -5.46 1.41
CA GLU A 250 15.86 -5.73 2.02
C GLU A 250 16.41 -4.54 2.82
N ILE A 251 16.25 -3.29 2.34
CA ILE A 251 16.67 -2.09 3.12
C ILE A 251 15.88 -2.02 4.42
N PHE A 252 14.56 -2.23 4.35
CA PHE A 252 13.73 -2.27 5.55
C PHE A 252 14.18 -3.41 6.48
N TYR A 253 14.43 -4.60 5.96
CA TYR A 253 14.81 -5.74 6.78
C TYR A 253 16.18 -5.56 7.44
N GLU A 254 17.19 -5.04 6.73
CA GLU A 254 18.50 -4.72 7.30
C GLU A 254 18.38 -3.69 8.43
N TRP A 255 17.63 -2.61 8.20
CA TRP A 255 17.32 -1.63 9.25
C TRP A 255 16.56 -2.27 10.43
N PHE A 256 15.58 -3.13 10.14
CA PHE A 256 14.78 -3.81 11.16
C PHE A 256 15.66 -4.74 12.03
N CYS A 257 16.61 -5.45 11.43
CA CYS A 257 17.60 -6.23 12.19
C CYS A 257 18.46 -5.34 13.10
N GLY A 258 18.82 -4.15 12.63
CA GLY A 258 19.61 -3.18 13.39
C GLY A 258 18.83 -2.51 14.53
N ILE A 259 17.51 -2.33 14.40
CA ILE A 259 16.68 -1.67 15.41
C ILE A 259 16.23 -2.61 16.52
N LEU A 260 16.03 -3.91 16.23
CA LEU A 260 15.55 -4.90 17.21
C LEU A 260 16.39 -4.96 18.50
N PRO A 261 17.73 -4.93 18.48
CA PRO A 261 18.56 -4.90 19.69
C PRO A 261 18.39 -3.65 20.55
N LEU A 262 17.90 -2.54 19.97
CA LEU A 262 17.70 -1.27 20.70
C LEU A 262 16.34 -1.22 21.42
N LEU A 263 15.44 -2.16 21.14
CA LEU A 263 14.14 -2.25 21.77
C LEU A 263 14.22 -3.12 23.04
N LYS A 264 13.41 -2.79 24.04
CA LYS A 264 13.32 -3.55 25.29
C LYS A 264 13.01 -5.03 25.05
N GLU A 265 13.50 -5.89 25.95
CA GLU A 265 13.17 -7.32 25.93
C GLU A 265 11.67 -7.55 26.14
N ASN A 266 11.16 -8.65 25.60
CA ASN A 266 9.74 -9.02 25.71
C ASN A 266 8.78 -7.90 25.30
N SER A 267 9.16 -7.05 24.34
CA SER A 267 8.32 -5.97 23.82
C SER A 267 7.45 -6.44 22.67
N VAL A 268 6.52 -5.57 22.27
CA VAL A 268 5.61 -5.79 21.13
C VAL A 268 5.85 -4.71 20.10
N ILE A 269 5.94 -5.10 18.83
CA ILE A 269 6.09 -4.18 17.70
C ILE A 269 4.79 -4.18 16.90
N VAL A 270 4.14 -3.02 16.89
CA VAL A 270 2.94 -2.73 16.10
C VAL A 270 3.35 -2.12 14.77
N PHE A 271 2.87 -2.68 13.67
CA PHE A 271 3.07 -2.11 12.33
C PHE A 271 1.82 -2.27 11.46
N ASP A 272 1.73 -1.49 10.39
CA ASP A 272 0.62 -1.60 9.46
C ASP A 272 0.75 -2.80 8.50
N ASN A 273 -0.13 -2.89 7.51
CA ASN A 273 -0.21 -4.01 6.57
C ASN A 273 0.56 -3.81 5.27
N VAL A 274 1.47 -2.85 5.19
CA VAL A 274 2.14 -2.51 3.94
C VAL A 274 3.07 -3.65 3.48
N SER A 275 3.03 -3.90 2.16
CA SER A 275 3.55 -5.13 1.55
C SER A 275 5.04 -5.35 1.77
N TYR A 276 5.89 -4.32 1.76
CA TYR A 276 7.34 -4.48 1.87
C TYR A 276 7.84 -4.69 3.31
N TYR A 277 7.01 -4.47 4.34
CA TYR A 277 7.28 -5.03 5.68
C TYR A 277 7.32 -6.57 5.66
N SER A 278 6.84 -7.15 4.57
CA SER A 278 6.69 -8.56 4.28
C SER A 278 7.78 -8.99 3.31
N VAL A 279 9.04 -8.94 3.74
CA VAL A 279 10.07 -9.64 2.97
C VAL A 279 9.70 -11.11 3.01
N GLU A 280 9.33 -11.65 1.84
CA GLU A 280 9.00 -13.06 1.70
C GLU A 280 10.18 -13.85 2.24
N ASN A 281 9.90 -14.75 3.18
CA ASN A 281 10.88 -15.75 3.53
C ASN A 281 11.16 -16.56 2.26
N HIS A 282 12.43 -16.71 1.90
CA HIS A 282 12.80 -17.53 0.76
C HIS A 282 12.42 -18.99 1.07
N VAL A 283 11.21 -19.36 0.69
CA VAL A 283 10.68 -20.70 0.91
C VAL A 283 11.17 -21.63 -0.19
N PRO A 284 11.42 -22.91 0.13
CA PRO A 284 11.87 -23.84 -0.88
C PRO A 284 10.80 -24.02 -1.95
N THR A 285 11.21 -23.95 -3.22
CA THR A 285 10.35 -24.22 -4.37
C THR A 285 10.81 -25.49 -5.08
N ILE A 286 10.01 -25.99 -6.03
CA ILE A 286 10.37 -27.21 -6.77
C ILE A 286 11.69 -27.07 -7.56
N SER A 287 12.16 -25.84 -7.82
CA SER A 287 13.44 -25.57 -8.47
C SER A 287 14.66 -25.71 -7.54
N TRP A 288 14.49 -25.66 -6.21
CA TRP A 288 15.59 -25.80 -5.25
C TRP A 288 16.22 -27.18 -5.29
N LYS A 289 17.50 -27.33 -4.94
CA LYS A 289 18.09 -28.67 -4.76
C LYS A 289 17.43 -29.38 -3.56
N LYS A 290 17.27 -30.70 -3.64
CA LYS A 290 16.62 -31.49 -2.58
C LYS A 290 17.29 -31.28 -1.22
N ASP A 291 18.62 -31.26 -1.19
CA ASP A 291 19.39 -31.06 0.05
C ASP A 291 19.18 -29.66 0.63
N SER A 292 18.99 -28.64 -0.20
CA SER A 292 18.66 -27.29 0.25
C SER A 292 17.26 -27.23 0.87
N ILE A 293 16.30 -27.99 0.34
CA ILE A 293 14.96 -28.12 0.93
C ILE A 293 15.04 -28.82 2.29
N LEU A 294 15.87 -29.87 2.41
CA LEU A 294 16.07 -30.59 3.68
C LEU A 294 16.75 -29.71 4.74
N LYS A 295 17.83 -28.99 4.38
CA LYS A 295 18.48 -28.01 5.26
C LYS A 295 17.53 -26.92 5.73
N TRP A 296 16.58 -26.51 4.88
CA TRP A 296 15.56 -25.55 5.27
C TRP A 296 14.62 -26.13 6.35
N PHE A 297 14.22 -27.40 6.26
CA PHE A 297 13.44 -28.07 7.31
C PHE A 297 14.23 -28.23 8.61
N GLU A 298 15.51 -28.62 8.53
CA GLU A 298 16.41 -28.70 9.69
C GLU A 298 16.54 -27.35 10.41
N GLY A 299 16.74 -26.26 9.67
CA GLY A 299 16.80 -24.91 10.22
C GLY A 299 15.49 -24.42 10.85
N LYS A 300 14.36 -25.09 10.58
CA LYS A 300 13.06 -24.83 11.21
C LYS A 300 12.73 -25.81 12.34
N GLY A 301 13.65 -26.73 12.69
CA GLY A 301 13.43 -27.76 13.69
C GLY A 301 12.39 -28.82 13.26
N ILE A 302 12.09 -28.93 11.97
CA ILE A 302 11.13 -29.91 11.44
C ILE A 302 11.90 -31.19 11.11
N VAL A 303 11.63 -32.25 11.87
CA VAL A 303 12.21 -33.58 11.62
C VAL A 303 11.33 -34.33 10.63
N LEU A 304 11.91 -34.79 9.52
CA LEU A 304 11.25 -35.66 8.56
C LEU A 304 11.57 -37.12 8.90
N ASP A 305 10.52 -37.89 9.18
CA ASP A 305 10.56 -39.26 9.68
C ASP A 305 10.94 -40.32 8.64
N ARG A 306 10.89 -39.96 7.36
CA ARG A 306 11.18 -40.87 6.25
C ARG A 306 11.74 -40.14 5.02
N PRO A 307 12.42 -40.87 4.11
CA PRO A 307 12.84 -40.30 2.84
C PRO A 307 11.63 -39.86 2.01
N MET A 308 11.63 -38.59 1.57
CA MET A 308 10.57 -38.02 0.74
C MET A 308 11.10 -37.51 -0.59
N VAL A 309 10.27 -37.54 -1.64
CA VAL A 309 10.59 -36.92 -2.94
C VAL A 309 10.32 -35.42 -2.92
N LYS A 310 10.93 -34.64 -3.82
CA LYS A 310 10.78 -33.17 -3.83
C LYS A 310 9.33 -32.70 -3.87
N PHE A 311 8.44 -33.39 -4.59
CA PHE A 311 7.01 -33.04 -4.61
C PHE A 311 6.35 -33.16 -3.23
N GLN A 312 6.62 -34.24 -2.48
CA GLN A 312 6.13 -34.41 -1.10
C GLN A 312 6.72 -33.35 -0.17
N LEU A 313 8.03 -33.08 -0.30
CA LEU A 313 8.69 -32.02 0.47
C LEU A 313 8.04 -30.66 0.20
N ILE A 314 7.75 -30.33 -1.06
CA ILE A 314 7.09 -29.07 -1.43
C ILE A 314 5.62 -29.02 -0.98
N GLU A 315 4.91 -30.15 -0.96
CA GLU A 315 3.57 -30.20 -0.39
C GLU A 315 3.59 -29.91 1.12
N ILE A 316 4.57 -30.46 1.85
CA ILE A 316 4.80 -30.11 3.25
C ILE A 316 5.20 -28.65 3.37
N VAL A 317 6.13 -28.15 2.56
CA VAL A 317 6.47 -26.70 2.54
C VAL A 317 5.22 -25.87 2.36
N LYS A 318 4.25 -26.24 1.50
CA LYS A 318 2.98 -25.50 1.33
C LYS A 318 2.06 -25.60 2.54
N LYS A 319 1.96 -26.76 3.21
CA LYS A 319 1.16 -26.95 4.42
C LYS A 319 1.77 -26.23 5.61
N THR A 320 3.08 -26.35 5.78
CA THR A 320 3.91 -25.53 6.67
C THR A 320 3.73 -24.07 6.30
N ARG A 321 3.72 -23.69 5.03
CA ARG A 321 3.47 -22.31 4.61
C ARG A 321 2.09 -21.83 5.06
N LEU A 322 1.03 -22.63 5.00
CA LEU A 322 -0.27 -22.23 5.57
C LEU A 322 -0.25 -22.03 7.10
N ILE A 323 0.62 -22.76 7.81
CA ILE A 323 0.81 -22.65 9.27
C ILE A 323 1.80 -21.52 9.63
N TYR A 324 2.74 -21.21 8.73
CA TYR A 324 3.87 -20.28 8.91
C TYR A 324 3.82 -19.06 7.97
N ASP A 325 2.77 -18.84 7.16
CA ASP A 325 2.57 -17.68 6.27
C ASP A 325 2.45 -16.38 7.11
N ASN A 326 2.33 -16.51 8.44
CA ASN A 326 2.49 -15.44 9.43
C ASN A 326 3.95 -14.99 9.62
N TYR A 327 4.95 -15.80 9.27
CA TYR A 327 6.37 -15.49 9.43
C TYR A 327 6.93 -14.88 8.16
N ARG A 328 6.54 -13.64 7.91
CA ARG A 328 7.35 -12.72 7.08
C ARG A 328 8.75 -12.64 7.72
N ARG A 329 9.83 -12.49 6.94
CA ARG A 329 11.22 -12.56 7.45
C ARG A 329 11.47 -11.65 8.64
N SER A 330 10.92 -10.43 8.59
CA SER A 330 10.89 -9.45 9.68
C SER A 330 10.18 -9.94 10.95
N VAL A 331 9.03 -10.61 10.83
CA VAL A 331 8.27 -11.15 11.97
C VAL A 331 9.05 -12.26 12.67
N GLN A 332 9.66 -13.15 11.89
CA GLN A 332 10.54 -14.18 12.46
C GLN A 332 11.73 -13.57 13.18
N GLU A 333 12.31 -12.50 12.62
CA GLU A 333 13.43 -11.81 13.24
C GLU A 333 13.03 -11.20 14.59
N ALA A 334 11.87 -10.55 14.67
CA ALA A 334 11.36 -10.03 15.95
C ALA A 334 11.23 -11.14 17.01
N ILE A 335 10.67 -12.29 16.62
CA ILE A 335 10.48 -13.43 17.53
C ILE A 335 11.83 -14.00 17.98
N ASN A 336 12.83 -14.09 17.09
CA ASN A 336 14.19 -14.49 17.44
C ASN A 336 14.83 -13.54 18.48
N HIS A 337 14.41 -12.27 18.47
CA HIS A 337 14.81 -11.24 19.43
C HIS A 337 13.87 -11.13 20.65
N ASN A 338 13.09 -12.18 20.93
CA ASN A 338 12.12 -12.26 22.03
C ASN A 338 11.11 -11.10 22.03
N LYS A 339 10.52 -10.84 20.86
CA LYS A 339 9.54 -9.77 20.63
C LYS A 339 8.36 -10.30 19.84
N ASP A 340 7.18 -9.86 20.25
CA ASP A 340 5.96 -10.15 19.51
C ASP A 340 5.66 -9.05 18.50
N VAL A 341 4.83 -9.44 17.55
CA VAL A 341 4.45 -8.63 16.42
C VAL A 341 2.94 -8.54 16.39
N LEU A 342 2.43 -7.31 16.24
CA LEU A 342 1.01 -7.05 16.08
C LEU A 342 0.75 -6.21 14.83
N ARG A 343 -0.23 -6.63 14.01
CA ARG A 343 -0.59 -5.94 12.77
C ARG A 343 -1.88 -5.15 12.95
N LEU A 344 -1.84 -3.86 12.60
CA LEU A 344 -3.02 -3.00 12.60
C LEU A 344 -4.09 -3.54 11.65
N PRO A 345 -5.39 -3.44 11.99
CA PRO A 345 -6.44 -3.71 11.02
C PRO A 345 -6.37 -2.67 9.86
N PRO A 346 -6.65 -3.05 8.61
CA PRO A 346 -6.59 -2.14 7.47
C PRO A 346 -7.40 -0.85 7.70
N TYR A 347 -6.84 0.31 7.32
CA TYR A 347 -7.49 1.63 7.42
C TYR A 347 -7.85 2.10 8.84
N HIS A 348 -7.23 1.54 9.88
CA HIS A 348 -7.42 1.96 11.27
C HIS A 348 -6.20 2.72 11.81
N CYS A 349 -5.75 3.75 11.10
CA CYS A 349 -4.58 4.52 11.50
C CYS A 349 -4.74 5.23 12.85
N GLN A 350 -5.99 5.45 13.32
CA GLN A 350 -6.29 5.97 14.66
C GLN A 350 -5.85 5.07 15.84
N LEU A 351 -5.50 3.81 15.55
CA LEU A 351 -4.94 2.87 16.52
C LEU A 351 -3.40 2.98 16.63
N SER A 352 -2.79 3.87 15.83
CA SER A 352 -1.35 4.12 15.82
C SER A 352 -1.05 5.58 16.24
N PRO A 353 -0.24 5.82 17.27
CA PRO A 353 0.21 7.16 17.65
C PRO A 353 1.19 7.77 16.64
N MET A 354 1.79 6.94 15.78
CA MET A 354 2.86 7.35 14.86
C MET A 354 2.38 8.40 13.86
N GLN A 355 1.10 8.39 13.49
CA GLN A 355 0.52 9.39 12.61
C GLN A 355 0.65 10.81 13.20
N LEU A 356 0.32 10.99 14.48
CA LEU A 356 0.41 12.29 15.16
C LEU A 356 1.85 12.73 15.37
N ALA A 357 2.74 11.78 15.68
CA ALA A 357 4.17 12.05 15.75
C ALA A 357 4.70 12.53 14.39
N TRP A 358 4.32 11.86 13.29
CA TRP A 358 4.71 12.27 11.94
C TRP A 358 4.16 13.63 11.54
N GLU A 359 2.95 14.01 11.96
CA GLU A 359 2.39 15.34 11.66
C GLU A 359 3.30 16.47 12.19
N VAL A 360 3.92 16.29 13.35
CA VAL A 360 4.86 17.28 13.92
C VAL A 360 6.15 17.35 13.08
N VAL A 361 6.74 16.19 12.77
CA VAL A 361 7.98 16.10 12.00
C VAL A 361 7.78 16.67 10.59
N VAL A 362 6.72 16.23 9.90
CA VAL A 362 6.39 16.68 8.54
C VAL A 362 6.11 18.18 8.52
N ARG A 363 5.37 18.70 9.51
CA ARG A 363 5.13 20.15 9.64
C ARG A 363 6.43 20.92 9.82
N HIS A 364 7.35 20.43 10.65
CA HIS A 364 8.66 21.05 10.84
C HIS A 364 9.45 21.11 9.54
N VAL A 365 9.53 20.00 8.80
CA VAL A 365 10.22 19.96 7.50
C VAL A 365 9.56 20.91 6.49
N LYS A 366 8.22 20.97 6.47
CA LYS A 366 7.46 21.87 5.58
C LYS A 366 7.73 23.34 5.88
N ILE A 367 7.74 23.75 7.14
CA ILE A 367 7.92 25.16 7.54
C ILE A 367 9.37 25.63 7.28
N ASN A 368 10.35 24.77 7.54
CA ASN A 368 11.77 25.11 7.43
C ASN A 368 12.36 24.83 6.03
N ASN A 369 11.49 24.60 5.05
CA ASN A 369 11.79 24.08 3.72
C ASN A 369 13.12 24.60 3.14
N CYS A 370 14.03 23.66 2.82
CA CYS A 370 15.38 23.94 2.35
C CYS A 370 15.38 24.68 1.00
N THR A 371 16.04 25.83 0.93
CA THR A 371 16.39 26.51 -0.33
C THR A 371 17.37 25.71 -1.20
N SER A 372 17.97 24.63 -0.67
CA SER A 372 19.03 23.85 -1.31
C SER A 372 18.56 22.56 -2.02
N PHE A 373 17.37 22.02 -1.70
CA PHE A 373 16.82 20.75 -2.24
C PHE A 373 17.78 19.55 -2.19
N LYS A 374 18.76 19.55 -1.27
CA LYS A 374 19.71 18.44 -1.07
C LYS A 374 19.17 17.47 -0.04
N LEU A 375 19.39 16.17 -0.27
CA LEU A 375 18.92 15.10 0.63
C LEU A 375 19.48 15.22 2.05
N ASP A 376 20.74 15.65 2.19
CA ASP A 376 21.40 15.80 3.50
C ASP A 376 20.74 16.89 4.34
N ASP A 377 20.31 18.00 3.72
CA ASP A 377 19.63 19.09 4.42
C ASP A 377 18.22 18.66 4.87
N VAL A 378 17.50 17.90 4.03
CA VAL A 378 16.19 17.33 4.42
C VAL A 378 16.34 16.30 5.53
N ARG A 379 17.43 15.51 5.53
CA ARG A 379 17.74 14.58 6.61
C ARG A 379 17.99 15.29 7.94
N GLN A 380 18.73 16.40 7.93
CA GLN A 380 18.94 17.21 9.13
C GLN A 380 17.63 17.77 9.68
N LEU A 381 16.75 18.29 8.81
CA LEU A 381 15.42 18.75 9.23
C LEU A 381 14.55 17.61 9.79
N LEU A 382 14.70 16.41 9.25
CA LEU A 382 14.02 15.22 9.78
C LEU A 382 14.52 14.87 11.19
N ASP A 383 15.84 14.83 11.38
CA ASP A 383 16.45 14.60 12.70
C ASP A 383 16.01 15.66 13.72
N ASP A 384 15.94 16.93 13.31
CA ASP A 384 15.50 18.02 14.19
C ASP A 384 13.99 17.96 14.46
N GLY A 385 13.18 17.62 13.45
CA GLY A 385 11.74 17.39 13.61
C GLY A 385 11.43 16.24 14.56
N VAL A 386 12.19 15.15 14.51
CA VAL A 386 12.08 14.00 15.43
C VAL A 386 12.32 14.44 16.88
N LYS A 387 13.33 15.29 17.12
CA LYS A 387 13.63 15.83 18.47
C LYS A 387 12.54 16.74 19.02
N LEU A 388 11.71 17.36 18.16
CA LEU A 388 10.58 18.17 18.60
C LEU A 388 9.44 17.34 19.20
N VAL A 389 9.36 16.05 18.87
CA VAL A 389 8.33 15.17 19.44
C VAL A 389 8.81 14.67 20.80
N SER A 390 8.43 15.40 21.84
CA SER A 390 8.82 15.07 23.21
C SER A 390 8.18 13.77 23.71
N THR A 391 8.73 13.22 24.80
CA THR A 391 8.17 12.07 25.50
C THR A 391 6.73 12.32 25.98
N ASP A 392 6.42 13.53 26.43
CA ASP A 392 5.08 13.90 26.89
C ASP A 392 4.07 13.93 25.73
N MET A 393 4.50 14.39 24.55
CA MET A 393 3.69 14.34 23.34
C MET A 393 3.41 12.88 22.94
N TRP A 394 4.44 12.03 22.96
CA TRP A 394 4.31 10.59 22.72
C TRP A 394 3.33 9.92 23.69
N ALA A 395 3.44 10.19 24.99
CA ALA A 395 2.51 9.68 25.99
C ALA A 395 1.07 10.13 25.70
N GLY A 396 0.87 11.39 25.32
CA GLY A 396 -0.43 11.92 24.89
C GLY A 396 -0.99 11.18 23.67
N TYR A 397 -0.16 10.91 22.65
CA TYR A 397 -0.58 10.21 21.43
C TYR A 397 -0.93 8.74 21.68
N VAL A 398 -0.17 8.07 22.53
CA VAL A 398 -0.48 6.69 22.96
C VAL A 398 -1.81 6.66 23.72
N ASN A 399 -2.05 7.59 24.64
CA ASN A 399 -3.32 7.67 25.37
C ASN A 399 -4.52 7.94 24.45
N LEU A 400 -4.35 8.74 23.40
CA LEU A 400 -5.39 8.92 22.39
C LEU A 400 -5.65 7.62 21.62
N SER A 401 -4.60 6.87 21.28
CA SER A 401 -4.73 5.58 20.61
C SER A 401 -5.50 4.57 21.48
N ILE A 402 -5.21 4.52 22.78
CA ILE A 402 -5.97 3.72 23.77
C ILE A 402 -7.43 4.17 23.83
N THR A 403 -7.69 5.48 23.82
CA THR A 403 -9.08 5.98 23.77
C THR A 403 -9.79 5.52 22.50
N ASN A 404 -9.11 5.53 21.35
CA ASN A 404 -9.67 5.03 20.09
C ASN A 404 -9.91 3.52 20.11
N GLU A 405 -9.12 2.74 20.85
CA GLU A 405 -9.37 1.31 21.06
C GLU A 405 -10.70 1.08 21.76
N ASP A 406 -11.02 1.87 22.79
CA ASP A 406 -12.30 1.77 23.51
C ASP A 406 -13.48 2.21 22.66
N ILE A 407 -13.31 3.26 21.87
CA ILE A 407 -14.32 3.70 20.88
C ILE A 407 -14.62 2.56 19.92
N LEU A 408 -13.59 1.96 19.32
CA LEU A 408 -13.74 0.89 18.35
C LEU A 408 -14.26 -0.41 18.97
N TRP A 409 -13.92 -0.71 20.22
CA TRP A 409 -14.49 -1.83 20.94
C TRP A 409 -16.01 -1.70 21.09
N ASN A 410 -16.46 -0.50 21.44
CA ASN A 410 -17.88 -0.20 21.62
C ASN A 410 -18.64 -0.09 20.29
N LEU A 411 -17.96 0.34 19.22
CA LEU A 411 -18.54 0.40 17.88
C LEU A 411 -19.14 -0.95 17.48
N ASP A 412 -18.38 -2.04 17.61
CA ASP A 412 -18.82 -3.38 17.21
C ASP A 412 -20.06 -3.81 18.00
N ILE A 413 -20.06 -3.58 19.31
CA ILE A 413 -21.20 -3.88 20.20
C ILE A 413 -22.45 -3.08 19.80
N ILE A 414 -22.28 -1.79 19.50
CA ILE A 414 -23.38 -0.91 19.10
C ILE A 414 -23.94 -1.33 17.74
N THR A 415 -23.06 -1.67 16.79
CA THR A 415 -23.46 -2.14 15.46
C THR A 415 -24.30 -3.41 15.56
N ASP A 416 -23.84 -4.43 16.31
CA ASP A 416 -24.58 -5.67 16.51
C ASP A 416 -25.95 -5.41 17.14
N LYS A 417 -25.99 -4.63 18.23
CA LYS A 417 -27.24 -4.29 18.91
C LYS A 417 -28.25 -3.61 17.99
N ILE A 418 -27.81 -2.63 17.18
CA ILE A 418 -28.70 -1.93 16.24
C ILE A 418 -29.21 -2.89 15.16
N LEU A 419 -28.35 -3.77 14.64
CA LEU A 419 -28.76 -4.77 13.65
C LEU A 419 -29.80 -5.73 14.24
N ASP A 420 -29.60 -6.24 15.45
CA ASP A 420 -30.55 -7.13 16.13
C ASP A 420 -31.89 -6.46 16.46
N GLU A 421 -31.87 -5.23 16.96
CA GLU A 421 -33.09 -4.45 17.25
C GLU A 421 -33.94 -4.24 15.99
N THR A 422 -33.29 -3.97 14.85
CA THR A 422 -34.00 -3.78 13.57
C THR A 422 -34.62 -5.07 13.03
N VAL A 423 -34.02 -6.22 13.32
CA VAL A 423 -34.57 -7.54 13.00
C VAL A 423 -35.71 -7.90 13.97
N THR A 424 -35.58 -7.59 15.26
CA THR A 424 -36.57 -7.93 16.29
C THR A 424 -37.84 -7.09 16.18
N ALA A 425 -37.73 -5.79 15.89
CA ALA A 425 -38.87 -4.92 15.63
C ALA A 425 -39.77 -5.44 14.47
N LYS A 426 -39.17 -6.16 13.51
CA LYS A 426 -39.90 -6.83 12.43
C LYS A 426 -40.70 -8.04 12.94
N ILE A 427 -40.13 -8.89 13.79
CA ILE A 427 -40.84 -10.07 14.32
C ILE A 427 -42.10 -9.62 15.03
N ASN A 428 -41.99 -8.62 15.92
CA ASN A 428 -43.12 -8.12 16.69
C ASN A 428 -44.21 -7.49 15.80
N LEU A 429 -43.85 -6.79 14.72
CA LEU A 429 -44.81 -6.24 13.76
C LEU A 429 -45.54 -7.33 12.96
N VAL A 430 -44.82 -8.37 12.51
CA VAL A 430 -45.42 -9.49 11.76
C VAL A 430 -46.34 -10.32 12.65
N THR A 431 -45.92 -10.64 13.88
CA THR A 431 -46.74 -11.40 14.84
C THR A 431 -47.98 -10.62 15.28
N SER A 432 -47.88 -9.28 15.42
CA SER A 432 -49.03 -8.43 15.77
C SER A 432 -50.06 -8.29 14.65
N SER A 433 -49.65 -8.45 13.38
CA SER A 433 -50.56 -8.45 12.22
C SER A 433 -51.21 -9.81 11.95
N GLU A 434 -50.64 -10.91 12.47
CA GLU A 434 -51.22 -12.25 12.35
C GLU A 434 -52.17 -12.57 13.52
N SER A 435 -52.06 -11.88 14.65
CA SER A 435 -52.92 -12.05 15.82
C SER A 435 -54.19 -11.17 15.82
N SER A 436 -54.48 -10.43 14.74
CA SER A 436 -55.68 -9.58 14.63
C SER A 436 -56.75 -10.14 13.68
N SER A 437 -56.68 -11.44 13.40
CA SER A 437 -57.67 -12.17 12.61
C SER A 437 -58.14 -13.38 13.42
N ASP A 438 -58.94 -13.10 14.45
CA ASP A 438 -59.89 -14.02 15.08
C ASP A 438 -61.16 -13.25 15.46
#